data_AF-A0A7Y7TQJ4-F1
#
_entry.id   AF-A0A7Y7TQJ4-F1
#
_cell.length_a   1.000
_cell.length_b   1.000
_cell.length_c   1.000
_cell.angle_alpha   90.00
_cell.angle_beta   90.00
_cell.angle_gamma   90.00
#
_symmetry.space_group_name_H-M   'P 1'
#
loop_
_entity.id
_entity.type
_entity.pdbx_description
1 polymer ?
#
loop_
_entity_poly.entity_id
_entity_poly.type
_entity_poly.pdbx_seq_one_letter_code
_entity_poly.pdbx_strand_id
1 'polypeptide(L)'
;MKKIIIGLIGLFLLQTANTYSQSAKTSGNLTFSVTGCENNDGQIMVQLYRKNDEMPSSPFKKVKATIKNNKATVLIEGIPYGDYAAIIVHDENSNGMIDHSFGIPSEHLGFTNNWELTLFSGMPSFDKLRFAFSLTKTNFSINMDE
;
A
#
# COMPACT_ATOMS: atom_id res chain seq x y z
N MET A 1 14.66 74.93 -35.29
CA MET A 1 14.34 73.69 -36.03
C MET A 1 15.14 72.54 -35.42
N LYS A 2 14.45 71.47 -35.00
CA LYS A 2 14.93 70.11 -34.66
C LYS A 2 15.86 69.96 -33.43
N LYS A 3 15.84 68.91 -32.60
CA LYS A 3 14.91 67.81 -32.24
C LYS A 3 15.45 67.21 -30.91
N ILE A 4 14.54 66.66 -30.12
CA ILE A 4 14.66 65.89 -28.86
C ILE A 4 15.61 64.66 -28.98
N ILE A 5 16.18 64.16 -27.87
CA ILE A 5 16.16 62.72 -27.49
C ILE A 5 16.50 62.54 -25.99
N ILE A 6 15.58 61.83 -25.33
CA ILE A 6 15.54 61.41 -23.93
C ILE A 6 16.32 60.10 -23.79
N GLY A 7 17.25 60.00 -22.84
CA GLY A 7 17.96 58.75 -22.52
C GLY A 7 17.40 58.11 -21.24
N LEU A 8 16.49 57.15 -21.38
CA LEU A 8 16.05 56.24 -20.32
C LEU A 8 17.17 55.24 -20.01
N ILE A 9 17.78 55.33 -18.83
CA ILE A 9 18.65 54.27 -18.29
C ILE A 9 17.76 53.31 -17.49
N GLY A 10 17.45 52.17 -18.11
CA GLY A 10 16.66 51.11 -17.51
C GLY A 10 17.46 50.32 -16.46
N LEU A 11 16.92 50.22 -15.25
CA LEU A 11 17.41 49.37 -14.18
C LEU A 11 16.94 47.93 -14.43
N PHE A 12 17.84 47.04 -14.83
CA PHE A 12 17.54 45.63 -15.05
C PHE A 12 17.81 44.83 -13.75
N LEU A 13 16.76 44.59 -12.96
CA LEU A 13 16.82 43.71 -11.79
C LEU A 13 16.79 42.24 -12.27
N LEU A 14 17.96 41.59 -12.28
CA LEU A 14 18.10 40.15 -12.49
C LEU A 14 17.57 39.42 -11.26
N GLN A 15 16.33 38.94 -11.31
CA GLN A 15 15.82 38.00 -10.33
C GLN A 15 16.36 36.60 -10.65
N THR A 16 17.34 36.15 -9.87
CA THR A 16 17.79 34.75 -9.90
C THR A 16 16.67 33.88 -9.34
N ALA A 17 15.95 33.18 -10.22
CA ALA A 17 14.99 32.17 -9.81
C ALA A 17 15.77 31.01 -9.16
N ASN A 18 15.64 30.86 -7.84
CA ASN A 18 16.06 29.66 -7.14
C ASN A 18 15.11 28.52 -7.58
N THR A 19 15.55 27.71 -8.54
CA THR A 19 14.84 26.48 -8.90
C THR A 19 15.07 25.45 -7.80
N TYR A 20 14.14 25.40 -6.84
CA TYR A 20 14.07 24.26 -5.92
C TYR A 20 13.68 23.01 -6.72
N SER A 21 14.67 22.24 -7.13
CA SER A 21 14.45 20.90 -7.68
C SER A 21 14.06 19.98 -6.53
N GLN A 22 12.77 19.95 -6.20
CA GLN A 22 12.23 18.94 -5.29
C GLN A 22 12.23 17.61 -6.03
N SER A 23 13.19 16.75 -5.73
CA SER A 23 13.18 15.37 -6.24
C SER A 23 11.86 14.73 -5.82
N ALA A 24 11.06 14.30 -6.80
CA ALA A 24 9.80 13.63 -6.53
C ALA A 24 10.10 12.36 -5.72
N LYS A 25 9.49 12.25 -4.52
CA LYS A 25 9.60 11.04 -3.71
C LYS A 25 8.97 9.88 -4.49
N THR A 26 9.73 8.81 -4.74
CA THR A 26 9.27 7.65 -5.54
C THR A 26 8.96 6.42 -4.70
N SER A 27 9.17 6.48 -3.39
CA SER A 27 8.92 5.39 -2.45
C SER A 27 8.36 5.93 -1.13
N GLY A 28 7.74 5.08 -0.33
CA GLY A 28 7.22 5.47 0.98
C GLY A 28 6.92 4.28 1.86
N ASN A 29 6.28 4.55 2.99
CA ASN A 29 5.84 3.54 3.93
C ASN A 29 4.36 3.25 3.67
N LEU A 30 4.03 1.98 3.46
CA LEU A 30 2.68 1.48 3.28
C LEU A 30 2.18 0.89 4.59
N THR A 31 1.03 1.35 5.07
CA THR A 31 0.41 0.88 6.31
C THR A 31 -0.89 0.15 6.02
N PHE A 32 -1.09 -1.01 6.65
CA PHE A 32 -2.37 -1.69 6.72
C PHE A 32 -2.93 -1.56 8.14
N SER A 33 -4.11 -0.98 8.26
CA SER A 33 -4.87 -0.92 9.51
C SER A 33 -5.90 -2.05 9.49
N VAL A 34 -5.65 -3.12 10.24
CA VAL A 34 -6.49 -4.31 10.25
C VAL A 34 -7.38 -4.29 11.49
N THR A 35 -8.68 -4.48 11.28
CA THR A 35 -9.70 -4.60 12.32
C THR A 35 -10.48 -5.88 12.15
N GLY A 36 -11.23 -6.27 13.19
CA GLY A 36 -12.11 -7.43 13.13
C GLY A 36 -11.36 -8.75 13.22
N CYS A 37 -10.20 -8.77 13.88
CA CYS A 37 -9.55 -10.05 14.16
C CYS A 37 -10.43 -10.82 15.17
N GLU A 38 -10.68 -12.10 14.91
CA GLU A 38 -11.59 -12.92 15.72
C GLU A 38 -11.16 -12.95 17.21
N ASN A 39 -9.84 -13.01 17.43
CA ASN A 39 -9.20 -13.02 18.73
C ASN A 39 -7.83 -12.30 18.67
N ASN A 40 -7.06 -12.34 19.77
CA ASN A 40 -5.71 -11.79 19.83
C ASN A 40 -4.60 -12.85 19.70
N ASP A 41 -4.98 -14.08 19.36
CA ASP A 41 -4.04 -15.19 19.23
C ASP A 41 -3.28 -15.07 17.90
N GLY A 42 -2.01 -15.48 17.92
CA GLY A 42 -1.14 -15.40 16.75
C GLY A 42 -0.85 -13.97 16.29
N GLN A 43 -0.93 -13.76 14.98
CA GLN A 43 -0.50 -12.52 14.34
C GLN A 43 -1.22 -12.25 13.03
N ILE A 44 -1.34 -10.97 12.64
CA ILE A 44 -1.69 -10.63 11.27
C ILE A 44 -0.43 -10.73 10.40
N MET A 45 -0.54 -11.43 9.28
CA MET A 45 0.45 -11.49 8.22
C MET A 45 -0.11 -10.86 6.95
N VAL A 46 0.58 -9.85 6.43
CA VAL A 46 0.30 -9.24 5.12
C VAL A 46 1.25 -9.82 4.09
N GLN A 47 0.68 -10.40 3.04
CA GLN A 47 1.38 -10.81 1.83
C GLN A 47 1.10 -9.77 0.72
N LEU A 48 2.12 -9.03 0.33
CA LEU A 48 2.05 -7.96 -0.67
C LEU A 48 2.60 -8.45 -2.01
N TYR A 49 1.86 -8.20 -3.09
CA TYR A 49 2.16 -8.64 -4.45
C TYR A 49 2.25 -7.46 -5.41
N ARG A 50 3.14 -7.55 -6.39
CA ARG A 50 3.21 -6.73 -7.60
C ARG A 50 2.55 -7.47 -8.75
N LYS A 51 2.28 -6.75 -9.84
CA LYS A 51 1.52 -7.26 -10.99
C LYS A 51 2.02 -8.60 -11.57
N ASN A 52 3.33 -8.81 -11.57
CA ASN A 52 3.95 -9.99 -12.19
C ASN A 52 4.39 -11.04 -11.17
N ASP A 53 4.08 -10.86 -9.89
CA ASP A 53 4.36 -11.88 -8.88
C ASP A 53 3.32 -13.01 -8.96
N GLU A 54 3.70 -14.22 -8.56
CA GLU A 54 2.79 -15.37 -8.55
C GLU A 54 1.87 -15.29 -7.33
N MET A 55 0.57 -15.08 -7.54
CA MET A 55 -0.41 -14.94 -6.47
C MET A 55 -1.32 -16.18 -6.41
N PRO A 56 -1.60 -16.75 -5.22
CA PRO A 56 -1.25 -16.29 -3.86
C PRO A 56 0.01 -16.96 -3.26
N SER A 57 0.99 -17.38 -4.05
CA SER A 57 2.11 -18.21 -3.58
C SER A 57 3.39 -17.45 -3.22
N SER A 58 3.79 -16.49 -4.05
CA SER A 58 5.13 -15.90 -4.05
C SER A 58 5.07 -14.37 -3.88
N PRO A 59 4.82 -13.85 -2.66
CA PRO A 59 4.67 -12.42 -2.43
C PRO A 59 5.99 -11.66 -2.57
N PHE A 60 5.93 -10.43 -3.07
CA PHE A 60 7.05 -9.47 -3.05
C PHE A 60 7.53 -9.17 -1.63
N LYS A 61 6.59 -9.01 -0.69
CA LYS A 61 6.89 -8.82 0.73
C LYS A 61 5.90 -9.58 1.60
N LYS A 62 6.40 -10.11 2.70
CA LYS A 62 5.63 -10.74 3.77
C LYS A 62 5.99 -10.06 5.08
N VAL A 63 5.04 -9.43 5.74
CA VAL A 63 5.27 -8.68 6.99
C VAL A 63 4.21 -9.08 8.01
N LYS A 64 4.62 -9.27 9.26
CA LYS A 64 3.75 -9.69 10.36
C LYS A 64 3.62 -8.61 11.43
N ALA A 65 2.49 -8.56 12.13
CA ALA A 65 2.27 -7.71 13.28
C ALA A 65 1.41 -8.41 14.33
N THR A 66 1.70 -8.14 15.60
CA THR A 66 0.93 -8.63 16.74
C THR A 66 -0.49 -8.05 16.75
N ILE A 67 -1.45 -8.89 17.14
CA ILE A 67 -2.84 -8.48 17.33
C ILE A 67 -3.03 -7.96 18.75
N LYS A 68 -3.67 -6.80 18.89
CA LYS A 68 -4.05 -6.21 20.17
C LYS A 68 -5.43 -5.60 20.07
N ASN A 69 -6.30 -5.98 21.01
CA ASN A 69 -7.70 -5.55 21.03
C ASN A 69 -8.39 -5.82 19.69
N ASN A 70 -8.17 -7.02 19.12
CA ASN A 70 -8.75 -7.50 17.87
C ASN A 70 -8.40 -6.62 16.65
N LYS A 71 -7.22 -5.98 16.71
CA LYS A 71 -6.71 -5.06 15.69
C LYS A 71 -5.21 -5.26 15.52
N ALA A 72 -4.71 -4.95 14.33
CA ALA A 72 -3.28 -4.90 14.05
C ALA A 72 -2.93 -3.72 13.14
N THR A 73 -1.68 -3.28 13.19
CA THR A 73 -1.13 -2.30 12.25
C THR A 73 0.14 -2.88 11.65
N VAL A 74 0.14 -3.06 10.34
CA VAL A 74 1.27 -3.61 9.60
C VAL A 74 1.94 -2.51 8.80
N LEU A 75 3.22 -2.27 9.07
CA LEU A 75 4.03 -1.25 8.39
C LEU A 75 5.01 -1.92 7.42
N ILE A 76 4.95 -1.52 6.15
CA ILE A 76 5.88 -1.95 5.11
C ILE A 76 6.69 -0.73 4.66
N GLU A 77 7.95 -0.68 5.06
CA GLU A 77 8.78 0.51 4.88
C GLU A 77 9.47 0.56 3.51
N GLY A 78 9.64 1.78 2.99
CA GLY A 78 10.55 2.09 1.88
C GLY A 78 10.24 1.42 0.54
N ILE A 79 8.98 1.08 0.25
CA ILE A 79 8.61 0.46 -1.03
C ILE A 79 8.30 1.51 -2.09
N PRO A 80 8.58 1.25 -3.39
CA PRO A 80 8.21 2.15 -4.47
C PRO A 80 6.70 2.42 -4.53
N TYR A 81 6.32 3.64 -4.88
CA TYR A 81 4.93 3.93 -5.25
C TYR A 81 4.55 3.15 -6.51
N GLY A 82 3.30 2.69 -6.57
CA GLY A 82 2.83 1.83 -7.65
C GLY A 82 1.58 1.05 -7.27
N ASP A 83 1.16 0.17 -8.18
CA ASP A 83 0.03 -0.73 -7.96
C ASP A 83 0.48 -2.02 -7.27
N TYR A 84 -0.29 -2.42 -6.27
CA TYR A 84 -0.07 -3.64 -5.50
C TYR A 84 -1.38 -4.38 -5.28
N ALA A 85 -1.29 -5.64 -4.87
CA ALA A 85 -2.38 -6.40 -4.29
C ALA A 85 -1.91 -6.95 -2.93
N ALA A 86 -2.81 -7.12 -1.97
CA ALA A 86 -2.46 -7.76 -0.71
C ALA A 86 -3.50 -8.77 -0.24
N ILE A 87 -3.00 -9.83 0.37
CA ILE A 87 -3.77 -10.82 1.12
C ILE A 87 -3.35 -10.69 2.59
N ILE A 88 -4.34 -10.54 3.45
CA ILE A 88 -4.20 -10.41 4.90
C ILE A 88 -4.61 -11.76 5.48
N VAL A 89 -3.75 -12.32 6.31
CA VAL A 89 -3.95 -13.63 6.95
C VAL A 89 -3.92 -13.41 8.45
N HIS A 90 -4.96 -13.83 9.16
CA HIS A 90 -4.85 -14.06 10.60
C HIS A 90 -4.15 -15.40 10.78
N ASP A 91 -2.85 -15.39 11.11
CA ASP A 91 -1.99 -16.57 11.28
C ASP A 91 -2.02 -16.98 12.78
N GLU A 92 -3.07 -17.69 13.19
CA GLU A 92 -3.35 -18.00 14.61
C GLU A 92 -2.24 -18.85 15.23
N ASN A 93 -1.77 -19.87 14.52
CA ASN A 93 -0.72 -20.78 15.00
C ASN A 93 0.71 -20.25 14.80
N SER A 94 0.85 -19.07 14.18
CA SER A 94 2.12 -18.36 13.95
C SER A 94 3.12 -19.05 13.02
N ASN A 95 2.69 -20.00 12.18
CA ASN A 95 3.59 -20.74 11.29
C ASN A 95 4.00 -19.94 10.02
N GLY A 96 3.32 -18.83 9.71
CA GLY A 96 3.62 -17.98 8.55
C GLY A 96 3.20 -18.53 7.19
N MET A 97 2.32 -19.53 7.19
CA MET A 97 1.69 -20.13 6.05
C MET A 97 0.20 -19.80 6.05
N ILE A 98 -0.47 -20.04 4.92
CA ILE A 98 -1.93 -20.09 4.90
C ILE A 98 -2.27 -21.55 5.09
N ASP A 99 -2.81 -21.90 6.24
CA ASP A 99 -3.20 -23.28 6.51
C ASP A 99 -4.48 -23.62 5.77
N HIS A 100 -4.57 -24.88 5.34
CA HIS A 100 -5.71 -25.37 4.58
C HIS A 100 -6.24 -26.65 5.22
N SER A 101 -7.55 -26.70 5.45
CA SER A 101 -8.28 -27.91 5.81
C SER A 101 -9.19 -28.30 4.64
N PHE A 102 -9.05 -29.53 4.14
CA PHE A 102 -9.79 -30.01 2.96
C PHE A 102 -9.69 -29.10 1.71
N GLY A 103 -8.55 -28.42 1.54
CA GLY A 103 -8.31 -27.51 0.40
C GLY A 103 -8.91 -26.10 0.55
N ILE A 104 -9.55 -25.81 1.69
CA ILE A 104 -10.08 -24.49 2.04
C ILE A 104 -9.16 -23.87 3.10
N PRO A 105 -8.81 -22.57 3.01
CA PRO A 105 -8.09 -21.89 4.07
C PRO A 105 -8.80 -22.09 5.42
N SER A 106 -8.06 -22.55 6.43
CA SER A 106 -8.57 -22.66 7.80
C SER A 106 -8.45 -21.35 8.56
N GLU A 107 -7.55 -20.46 8.12
CA GLU A 107 -7.34 -19.14 8.68
C GLU A 107 -8.31 -18.12 8.08
N HIS A 108 -8.69 -17.10 8.88
CA HIS A 108 -9.46 -15.98 8.36
C HIS A 108 -8.61 -15.12 7.41
N LEU A 109 -9.16 -14.80 6.24
CA LEU A 109 -8.48 -14.05 5.18
C LEU A 109 -9.18 -12.74 4.87
N GLY A 110 -8.40 -11.66 4.77
CA GLY A 110 -8.84 -10.37 4.25
C GLY A 110 -8.15 -10.04 2.95
N PHE A 111 -8.80 -9.24 2.12
CA PHE A 111 -8.28 -8.88 0.81
C PHE A 111 -8.39 -7.38 0.56
N THR A 112 -7.41 -6.83 -0.15
CA THR A 112 -7.48 -5.43 -0.59
C THR A 112 -8.55 -5.23 -1.67
N ASN A 113 -8.92 -3.96 -1.89
CA ASN A 113 -9.95 -3.54 -2.84
C ASN A 113 -11.37 -4.01 -2.46
N ASN A 114 -11.62 -4.27 -1.17
CA ASN A 114 -12.90 -4.76 -0.65
C ASN A 114 -13.41 -5.97 -1.44
N TRP A 115 -12.48 -6.83 -1.85
CA TRP A 115 -12.82 -8.05 -2.55
C TRP A 115 -13.11 -9.15 -1.53
N GLU A 116 -14.15 -9.94 -1.75
CA GLU A 116 -14.55 -11.01 -0.86
C GLU A 116 -14.46 -12.37 -1.58
N LEU A 117 -13.99 -13.37 -0.85
CA LEU A 117 -13.92 -14.74 -1.32
C LEU A 117 -15.30 -15.41 -1.17
N THR A 118 -16.05 -15.46 -2.26
CA THR A 118 -17.32 -16.20 -2.36
C THR A 118 -17.22 -17.37 -3.35
N LEU A 119 -18.18 -18.30 -3.32
CA LEU A 119 -18.26 -19.43 -4.26
C LEU A 119 -18.24 -19.01 -5.74
N PHE A 120 -18.70 -17.79 -6.04
CA PHE A 120 -18.78 -17.26 -7.40
C PHE A 120 -17.65 -16.28 -7.73
N SER A 121 -16.86 -15.87 -6.73
CA SER A 121 -15.77 -14.91 -6.89
C SER A 121 -14.55 -15.49 -7.63
N GLY A 122 -14.38 -16.82 -7.60
CA GLY A 122 -13.20 -17.52 -8.11
C GLY A 122 -11.93 -17.24 -7.29
N MET A 123 -10.78 -17.68 -7.79
CA MET A 123 -9.50 -17.43 -7.08
C MET A 123 -9.15 -15.93 -7.05
N PRO A 124 -8.46 -15.46 -5.99
CA PRO A 124 -7.94 -14.10 -5.94
C PRO A 124 -6.93 -13.89 -7.07
N SER A 125 -7.02 -12.75 -7.76
CA SER A 125 -6.07 -12.36 -8.80
C SER A 125 -5.57 -10.94 -8.55
N PHE A 126 -4.38 -10.61 -9.06
CA PHE A 126 -3.79 -9.28 -8.85
C PHE A 126 -4.78 -8.18 -9.20
N ASP A 127 -5.45 -8.27 -10.36
CA ASP A 127 -6.38 -7.25 -10.83
C ASP A 127 -7.62 -7.10 -9.94
N LYS A 128 -8.11 -8.19 -9.31
CA LYS A 128 -9.25 -8.14 -8.38
C LYS A 128 -8.89 -7.43 -7.08
N LEU A 129 -7.69 -7.65 -6.59
CA LEU A 129 -7.21 -7.15 -5.30
C LEU A 129 -6.44 -5.83 -5.42
N ARG A 130 -6.24 -5.33 -6.65
CA ARG A 130 -5.33 -4.21 -6.94
C ARG A 130 -5.73 -2.93 -6.20
N PHE A 131 -4.73 -2.26 -5.64
CA PHE A 131 -4.82 -0.91 -5.11
C PHE A 131 -3.59 -0.08 -5.50
N ALA A 132 -3.78 1.23 -5.67
CA ALA A 132 -2.72 2.17 -5.95
C ALA A 132 -2.09 2.71 -4.64
N PHE A 133 -0.79 2.51 -4.45
CA PHE A 133 0.01 3.10 -3.37
C PHE A 133 0.77 4.33 -3.89
N SER A 134 0.58 5.48 -3.24
CA SER A 134 1.14 6.75 -3.69
C SER A 134 1.49 7.66 -2.51
N LEU A 135 2.11 8.81 -2.80
CA LEU A 135 2.42 9.82 -1.78
C LEU A 135 1.20 10.29 -0.98
N THR A 136 0.02 10.31 -1.62
CA THR A 136 -1.24 10.76 -1.00
C THR A 136 -2.08 9.61 -0.46
N LYS A 137 -1.71 8.35 -0.75
CA LYS A 137 -2.45 7.17 -0.32
C LYS A 137 -1.48 6.13 0.24
N THR A 138 -1.23 6.22 1.55
CA THR A 138 -0.24 5.41 2.26
C THR A 138 -0.84 4.46 3.30
N ASN A 139 -2.12 4.59 3.63
CA ASN A 139 -2.81 3.73 4.59
C ASN A 139 -4.02 3.04 3.96
N PHE A 140 -4.20 1.76 4.27
CA PHE A 140 -5.29 0.92 3.78
C PHE A 140 -5.95 0.21 4.96
N SER A 141 -7.24 0.41 5.11
CA SER A 141 -8.02 -0.27 6.14
C SER A 141 -8.55 -1.59 5.61
N ILE A 142 -8.48 -2.64 6.42
CA ILE A 142 -9.00 -3.97 6.11
C ILE A 142 -9.85 -4.41 7.30
N ASN A 143 -11.11 -4.75 7.03
CA ASN A 143 -11.99 -5.38 8.00
C ASN A 143 -11.98 -6.90 7.79
N MET A 144 -11.85 -7.66 8.86
CA MET A 144 -11.82 -9.12 8.87
C MET A 144 -13.10 -9.71 9.50
N ASP A 145 -14.09 -8.89 9.84
CA ASP A 145 -15.38 -9.35 10.43
C ASP A 145 -16.48 -9.64 9.37
N GLU A 146 -16.16 -9.58 8.07
CA GLU A 146 -17.13 -9.67 6.95
C GLU A 146 -16.99 -10.95 6.13
#